data_AF-A0A1X1TKH0-F1
#
_entry.id   AF-A0A1X1TKH0-F1
#
_cell.length_a   1.000
_cell.length_b   1.000
_cell.length_c   1.000
_cell.angle_alpha   90.00
_cell.angle_beta   90.00
_cell.angle_gamma   90.00
#
_symmetry.space_group_name_H-M   'P 1'
#
loop_
_entity.id
_entity.type
_entity.pdbx_description
1 polymer ?
#
loop_
_entity_poly.entity_id
_entity_poly.type
_entity_poly.pdbx_seq_one_letter_code
_entity_poly.pdbx_strand_id
1 'polypeptide(L)'
;MASHGGQLIREARRRAGLTQAELAARAGTAQPAVARWESGSTAVSLDDVIRLVRLCGLELELHIVPRDDSDLVQAARLANLTGQQRLDRHARVAAELDYLRHAGKS
;
A
#
# COMPACT_ATOMS: atom_id res chain seq x y z
N MET A 1 13.77 -1.02 -9.61
CA MET A 1 12.83 -0.67 -8.52
C MET A 1 11.44 -1.06 -8.99
N ALA A 2 10.69 -1.87 -8.24
CA ALA A 2 9.33 -2.22 -8.62
C ALA A 2 8.50 -0.93 -8.71
N SER A 3 7.91 -0.67 -9.87
CA SER A 3 6.99 0.45 -10.01
C SER A 3 5.65 0.05 -9.37
N HIS A 4 5.11 0.92 -8.52
CA HIS A 4 3.78 0.72 -7.91
C HIS A 4 2.72 0.44 -8.98
N GLY A 5 2.83 1.06 -10.16
CA GLY A 5 1.95 0.82 -11.31
C GLY A 5 1.97 -0.61 -11.83
N GLY A 6 3.16 -1.21 -12.00
CA GLY A 6 3.29 -2.60 -12.45
C GLY A 6 2.66 -3.61 -11.48
N GLN A 7 2.79 -3.35 -10.18
CA GLN A 7 2.17 -4.16 -9.14
C GLN A 7 0.65 -4.06 -9.16
N LEU A 8 0.09 -2.86 -9.32
CA LEU A 8 -1.36 -2.64 -9.45
C LEU A 8 -1.93 -3.35 -10.69
N ILE A 9 -1.24 -3.30 -11.83
CA ILE A 9 -1.65 -4.02 -13.04
C ILE A 9 -1.69 -5.53 -12.79
N ARG A 10 -0.62 -6.07 -12.19
CA ARG A 10 -0.53 -7.51 -11.86
C ARG A 10 -1.64 -7.94 -10.91
N GLU A 11 -1.93 -7.12 -9.90
CA GLU A 11 -2.98 -7.39 -8.92
C GLU A 11 -4.36 -7.39 -9.57
N ALA A 12 -4.70 -6.33 -10.32
CA ALA A 12 -5.97 -6.23 -11.03
C ALA A 12 -6.18 -7.41 -11.99
N ARG A 13 -5.13 -7.79 -12.74
CA ARG A 13 -5.15 -8.94 -13.65
C ARG A 13 -5.46 -10.25 -12.89
N ARG A 14 -4.78 -10.48 -11.77
CA ARG A 14 -4.96 -11.68 -10.95
C ARG A 14 -6.36 -11.76 -10.33
N ARG A 15 -6.88 -10.64 -9.81
CA ARG A 15 -8.25 -10.55 -9.28
C ARG A 15 -9.30 -10.84 -10.35
N ALA A 16 -9.04 -10.45 -11.59
CA ALA A 16 -9.90 -10.74 -12.74
C ALA A 16 -9.72 -12.16 -13.31
N GLY A 17 -8.84 -12.98 -12.74
CA GLY A 17 -8.56 -14.34 -13.22
C GLY A 17 -7.87 -14.41 -14.58
N LEU A 18 -7.24 -13.33 -15.03
CA LEU A 18 -6.64 -13.23 -16.37
C LEU A 18 -5.17 -13.66 -16.37
N THR A 19 -4.76 -14.28 -17.47
CA THR A 19 -3.36 -14.45 -17.85
C THR A 19 -2.79 -13.14 -18.42
N GLN A 20 -1.46 -13.03 -18.49
CA GLN A 20 -0.83 -11.85 -19.11
C GLN A 20 -1.18 -11.72 -20.60
N ALA A 21 -1.38 -12.85 -21.30
CA ALA A 21 -1.77 -12.86 -22.71
C ALA A 21 -3.20 -12.34 -22.90
N GLU A 22 -4.13 -12.70 -22.02
CA GLU A 22 -5.51 -12.21 -22.09
C GLU A 22 -5.60 -10.71 -21.79
N LEU A 23 -4.87 -10.21 -20.78
CA LEU A 23 -4.80 -8.77 -20.55
C LEU A 23 -4.16 -8.05 -21.76
N ALA A 24 -3.12 -8.62 -22.35
CA ALA A 24 -2.49 -8.05 -23.53
C ALA A 24 -3.45 -7.97 -24.72
N ALA A 25 -4.23 -9.03 -24.96
CA ALA A 25 -5.27 -9.06 -25.98
C ALA A 25 -6.33 -7.97 -25.74
N ARG A 26 -6.83 -7.84 -24.51
CA ARG A 26 -7.78 -6.77 -24.13
C ARG A 26 -7.18 -5.37 -24.30
N ALA A 27 -5.88 -5.23 -24.07
CA ALA A 27 -5.17 -3.96 -24.16
C ALA A 27 -4.64 -3.64 -25.57
N GLY A 28 -4.86 -4.51 -26.57
CA GLY A 28 -4.36 -4.32 -27.92
C GLY A 28 -2.83 -4.32 -28.02
N THR A 29 -2.15 -5.10 -27.16
CA THR A 29 -0.68 -5.15 -27.08
C THR A 29 -0.15 -6.59 -27.06
N ALA A 30 1.16 -6.76 -27.08
CA ALA A 30 1.81 -8.06 -26.98
C ALA A 30 2.01 -8.48 -25.52
N GLN A 31 1.89 -9.78 -25.22
CA GLN A 31 2.11 -10.32 -23.86
C GLN A 31 3.46 -9.90 -23.23
N PRO A 32 4.59 -9.82 -23.97
CA PRO A 32 5.84 -9.34 -23.39
C PRO A 32 5.79 -7.89 -22.90
N ALA A 33 4.92 -7.04 -23.45
CA ALA A 33 4.73 -5.68 -22.96
C ALA A 33 4.11 -5.70 -21.55
N VAL A 34 3.06 -6.49 -21.35
CA VAL A 34 2.44 -6.70 -20.03
C VAL A 34 3.44 -7.30 -19.04
N ALA A 35 4.25 -8.27 -19.46
CA ALA A 35 5.29 -8.84 -18.60
C ALA A 35 6.31 -7.79 -18.14
N ARG A 36 6.76 -6.90 -19.03
CA ARG A 36 7.67 -5.79 -18.69
C ARG A 36 7.05 -4.75 -17.77
N TRP A 37 5.76 -4.46 -17.93
CA TRP A 37 5.03 -3.58 -17.03
C TRP A 37 4.92 -4.19 -15.64
N GLU A 38 4.50 -5.46 -15.54
CA GLU A 38 4.33 -6.15 -14.26
C GLU A 38 5.63 -6.40 -13.50
N SER A 39 6.76 -6.57 -14.21
CA SER A 39 8.09 -6.69 -13.61
C SER A 39 8.69 -5.35 -13.19
N GLY A 40 8.11 -4.22 -13.64
CA GLY A 40 8.69 -2.90 -13.48
C GLY A 40 9.94 -2.66 -14.34
N SER A 41 10.17 -3.49 -15.36
CA SER A 41 11.28 -3.31 -16.32
C SER A 41 11.05 -2.13 -17.26
N THR A 42 9.82 -1.65 -17.40
CA THR A 42 9.47 -0.45 -18.16
C THR A 42 8.52 0.40 -17.33
N ALA A 43 8.76 1.71 -17.29
CA ALA A 43 7.85 2.65 -16.66
C ALA A 43 6.50 2.65 -17.40
N VAL A 44 5.41 2.67 -16.63
CA VAL A 44 4.04 2.76 -17.14
C VAL A 44 3.43 4.03 -16.58
N SER A 45 2.72 4.78 -17.42
CA SER A 45 2.04 6.00 -17.00
C SER A 45 0.89 5.68 -16.03
N LEU A 46 0.49 6.63 -15.19
CA LEU A 46 -0.67 6.44 -14.32
C LEU A 46 -1.95 6.20 -15.13
N ASP A 47 -2.12 6.92 -16.24
CA ASP A 47 -3.26 6.77 -17.15
C ASP A 47 -3.34 5.36 -17.74
N ASP A 48 -2.19 4.78 -18.12
CA ASP A 48 -2.13 3.39 -18.60
C ASP A 48 -2.44 2.39 -17.49
N VAL A 49 -2.00 2.64 -16.25
CA VAL A 49 -2.36 1.79 -15.10
C VAL A 49 -3.88 1.81 -14.93
N ILE A 50 -4.52 2.98 -14.89
CA ILE A 50 -5.97 3.11 -14.74
C ILE A 50 -6.70 2.39 -15.89
N ARG A 51 -6.26 2.62 -17.14
CA ARG A 51 -6.83 1.96 -18.32
C ARG A 51 -6.73 0.43 -18.23
N LEU A 52 -5.58 -0.10 -17.83
CA LEU A 52 -5.36 -1.55 -17.71
C LEU A 52 -6.18 -2.16 -16.57
N VAL A 53 -6.33 -1.46 -15.45
CA VAL A 53 -7.21 -1.87 -14.34
C VAL A 53 -8.67 -1.96 -14.82
N ARG A 54 -9.14 -0.99 -15.61
CA ARG A 54 -10.48 -1.02 -16.22
C ARG A 54 -10.69 -2.17 -17.19
N LEU A 55 -9.67 -2.53 -17.98
CA LEU A 55 -9.73 -3.71 -18.86
C LEU A 55 -9.84 -5.04 -18.10
N CYS A 56 -9.43 -5.05 -16.82
CA CYS A 56 -9.66 -6.16 -15.89
C CYS A 56 -11.07 -6.14 -15.26
N GLY A 57 -11.91 -5.14 -15.57
CA GLY A 57 -13.25 -4.99 -14.98
C GLY A 57 -13.22 -4.44 -13.55
N LEU A 58 -12.16 -3.73 -13.17
CA LEU A 58 -11.96 -3.13 -11.86
C LEU A 58 -11.77 -1.61 -12.01
N GLU A 59 -11.99 -0.86 -10.94
CA GLU A 59 -11.73 0.58 -10.89
C GLU A 59 -10.61 0.85 -9.87
N LEU A 60 -9.72 1.80 -10.18
CA LEU A 60 -8.66 2.24 -9.27
C LEU A 60 -9.06 3.55 -8.61
N GLU A 61 -9.36 3.51 -7.31
CA GLU A 61 -9.60 4.71 -6.51
C GLU A 61 -8.28 5.21 -5.89
N LEU A 62 -7.98 6.49 -6.09
CA LEU A 62 -6.78 7.14 -5.57
C LEU A 62 -7.19 8.27 -4.63
N HIS A 63 -6.67 8.22 -3.40
CA HIS A 63 -6.92 9.24 -2.39
C HIS A 63 -5.60 9.89 -1.97
N ILE A 64 -5.62 11.21 -1.90
CA ILE A 64 -4.55 11.97 -1.26
C ILE A 64 -4.93 12.07 0.21
N VAL A 65 -4.10 11.51 1.07
CA VAL A 65 -4.24 11.58 2.53
C VAL A 65 -3.09 12.41 3.11
N PRO A 66 -3.28 13.06 4.27
CA PRO A 66 -2.16 13.65 4.99
C PRO A 66 -1.06 12.62 5.18
N ARG A 67 0.19 13.03 4.91
CA ARG A 67 1.35 12.19 5.17
C ARG A 67 1.48 12.01 6.68
N ASP A 68 1.37 10.77 7.15
CA ASP A 68 1.56 10.45 8.56
C ASP A 68 3.06 10.21 8.84
N ASP A 69 3.72 11.23 9.38
CA ASP A 69 5.10 11.10 9.86
C ASP A 69 5.16 10.63 11.33
N SER A 70 4.03 10.22 11.93
CA SER A 70 3.97 9.81 13.35
C SER A 70 4.92 8.69 13.70
N ASP A 71 5.18 7.75 12.78
CA ASP A 71 6.14 6.66 13.00
C ASP A 71 7.57 7.18 13.12
N LEU A 72 7.98 8.09 12.23
CA LEU A 72 9.30 8.73 12.28
C LEU A 72 9.44 9.64 13.50
N VAL A 73 8.38 10.39 13.81
CA VAL A 73 8.34 11.26 14.99
C VAL A 73 8.36 10.44 16.28
N GLN A 74 7.67 9.30 16.35
CA GLN A 74 7.72 8.39 17.50
C GLN A 74 9.08 7.72 17.62
N ALA A 75 9.66 7.24 16.51
CA ALA A 75 10.99 6.62 16.51
C ALA A 75 12.07 7.61 16.96
N ALA A 76 12.07 8.84 16.43
CA ALA A 76 13.00 9.89 16.85
C ALA A 76 12.81 10.28 18.31
N ARG A 77 11.56 10.38 18.79
CA ARG A 77 11.28 10.64 20.21
C ARG A 77 11.79 9.52 21.10
N LEU A 78 11.59 8.26 20.73
CA LEU A 78 12.07 7.09 21.48
C LEU A 78 13.60 6.97 21.48
N ALA A 79 14.26 7.34 20.38
CA ALA A 79 15.71 7.33 20.27
C ALA A 79 16.39 8.31 21.25
N ASN A 80 15.72 9.40 21.60
CA ASN A 80 16.19 10.39 22.56
C ASN A 80 15.86 10.06 24.03
N LEU A 81 15.13 8.96 24.30
CA LEU A 81 14.83 8.50 25.65
C LEU A 81 15.86 7.48 26.12
N THR A 82 16.28 7.59 27.39
CA THR A 82 17.04 6.53 28.06
C THR A 82 16.19 5.26 28.20
N GLY A 83 16.83 4.11 28.47
CA GLY A 83 16.13 2.84 28.67
C GLY A 83 15.00 2.92 29.72
N GLN A 84 15.27 3.61 30.83
CA GLN A 84 14.29 3.80 31.90
C GLN A 84 13.11 4.69 31.45
N GLN A 85 13.39 5.79 30.76
CA GLN A 85 12.36 6.69 30.25
C GLN A 85 11.44 6.01 29.22
N ARG A 86 11.96 5.04 28.45
CA ARG A 86 11.15 4.21 27.56
C ARG A 86 10.18 3.31 28.35
N LEU A 87 10.66 2.64 29.40
CA LEU A 87 9.84 1.76 30.26
C LEU A 87 8.72 2.53 30.96
N ASP A 88 9.03 3.69 31.54
CA ASP A 88 8.05 4.53 32.25
C ASP A 88 6.95 5.04 31.31
N ARG A 89 7.31 5.34 30.06
CA ARG A 89 6.34 5.72 29.02
C ARG A 89 5.42 4.55 28.66
N HIS A 90 5.96 3.35 28.45
CA HIS A 90 5.15 2.17 28.15
C HIS A 90 4.18 1.83 29.29
N ALA A 91 4.62 1.97 30.56
CA ALA A 91 3.77 1.77 31.72
C ALA A 91 2.57 2.74 31.76
N ARG A 92 2.78 4.03 31.42
CA ARG A 92 1.68 5.01 31.33
C ARG A 92 0.66 4.66 30.25
N VAL A 93 1.12 4.31 29.06
CA VAL A 93 0.20 3.95 27.95
C VAL A 93 -0.61 2.72 28.29
N ALA A 94 0.00 1.71 28.94
CA ALA A 94 -0.72 0.52 29.41
C ALA A 94 -1.83 0.88 30.42
N ALA A 95 -1.52 1.73 31.40
CA ALA A 95 -2.50 2.18 32.39
C ALA A 95 -3.67 2.97 31.76
N GLU A 96 -3.38 3.80 30.75
CA GLU A 96 -4.38 4.60 30.05
C GLU A 96 -5.31 3.74 29.17
N LEU A 97 -4.76 2.73 28.49
CA LEU A 97 -5.54 1.74 27.74
C LEU A 97 -6.40 0.87 28.65
N ASP A 98 -5.88 0.48 29.81
CA ASP A 98 -6.66 -0.23 30.82
C ASP A 98 -7.81 0.64 31.32
N TYR A 99 -7.58 1.92 31.62
CA TYR A 99 -8.63 2.86 31.99
C TYR A 99 -9.74 2.94 30.93
N LEU A 100 -9.39 3.09 29.65
CA LEU A 100 -10.35 3.15 28.55
C LEU A 100 -11.17 1.86 28.39
N ARG A 101 -10.56 0.68 28.60
CA ARG A 101 -11.28 -0.61 28.57
C ARG A 101 -12.31 -0.75 29.69
N HIS A 102 -12.04 -0.18 30.86
CA HIS A 102 -12.95 -0.25 32.00
C HIS A 102 -14.05 0.82 31.92
N ALA A 103 -13.76 2.00 31.36
CA ALA A 103 -14.73 3.07 31.15
C ALA A 103 -15.80 2.70 30.09
N GLY A 104 -15.46 1.92 29.07
CA GLY A 104 -16.40 1.48 28.02
C GLY A 104 -17.37 0.36 28.42
N LYS A 105 -17.39 -0.09 29.68
CA LYS A 105 -18.26 -1.16 30.19
C LYS A 105 -19.39 -0.66 31.11
N SER A 106 -19.62 0.65 31.20
CA SER A 106 -20.71 1.26 31.98
C SER A 106 -21.86 1.72 31.10
#